data_AF-A0A316S4J3-F1
#
_entry.id   AF-A0A316S4J3-F1
#
_cell.length_a   1.000
_cell.length_b   1.000
_cell.length_c   1.000
_cell.angle_alpha   90.00
_cell.angle_beta   90.00
_cell.angle_gamma   90.00
#
_symmetry.space_group_name_H-M   'P 1'
#
loop_
_entity.id
_entity.type
_entity.pdbx_description
1 polymer ?
#
loop_
_entity_poly.entity_id
_entity_poly.type
_entity_poly.pdbx_seq_one_letter_code
_entity_poly.pdbx_strand_id
1 'polypeptide(L)'
;MSAEDRAELMRMSKAELMRRQANHRASVKLSGIIIIGISFFFVYINSQFNGYEVQAMNVWSLICLAFFLPLFVFCRNYLKEIDSVLSEKKAEEAEAAKKASDADALRRHEAALDLVKRCEEFGIVSLGNEDDKQNLWIVAESMGIASKEQAIELYQEGRNPSADTVAFIEKLQAEKQAAERTEKSQRDFHFNEYRLKQSAPDIVGRERYSGWAEILRDRLQKEIESLDASSKVMATYPSAYPAPQKNITKEAMKGQLVGGAGLAAAKAMGARDFNARSAKTSADLAMGMAKLSLSYSKKAERDRDYLQETLKYLSAIGKKLMDTEHTDKYAEMVHIGVVEPTVTDGGNLNFGLEVSVDGTPEILGRKAFLDGTVDITARLGSHVLGNASWCPWDYPSRQNILEDDLSEVAFRALSNKRYAGFNRITTSKNTRDIYIFPDISIAAEDLPSIDFEVKPRKIWAVEGESDGLLYSFE
;
A
#
# COMPACT_ATOMS: atom_id res chain seq x y z
N MET A 1 -12.49 9.60 30.68
CA MET A 1 -11.20 8.93 30.51
C MET A 1 -10.13 10.00 30.58
N SER A 2 -9.34 9.99 31.64
CA SER A 2 -8.26 10.95 31.88
C SER A 2 -7.10 10.72 30.88
N ALA A 3 -6.18 11.66 30.78
CA ALA A 3 -4.97 11.49 29.95
C ALA A 3 -4.06 10.37 30.48
N GLU A 4 -4.09 10.10 31.78
CA GLU A 4 -3.39 8.97 32.41
C GLU A 4 -4.01 7.63 32.00
N ASP A 5 -5.35 7.55 31.94
CA ASP A 5 -6.05 6.33 31.50
C ASP A 5 -5.71 5.95 30.05
N ARG A 6 -5.48 6.95 29.18
CA ARG A 6 -5.06 6.74 27.78
C ARG A 6 -3.63 6.26 27.66
N ALA A 7 -2.72 6.75 28.51
CA ALA A 7 -1.33 6.34 28.51
C ALA A 7 -1.14 4.91 29.05
N GLU A 8 -1.96 4.52 30.03
CA GLU A 8 -1.99 3.15 30.55
C GLU A 8 -2.55 2.17 29.49
N LEU A 9 -3.59 2.58 28.73
CA LEU A 9 -4.18 1.80 27.64
C LEU A 9 -3.22 1.52 26.47
N MET A 10 -2.30 2.45 26.19
CA MET A 10 -1.31 2.31 25.11
C MET A 10 -0.08 1.47 25.51
N ARG A 11 0.09 1.17 26.80
CA ARG A 11 1.18 0.32 27.33
C ARG A 11 0.78 -1.13 27.62
N MET A 12 -0.52 -1.42 27.68
CA MET A 12 -1.02 -2.77 27.97
C MET A 12 -0.91 -3.69 26.75
N SER A 13 -0.52 -4.95 26.97
CA SER A 13 -0.49 -5.96 25.91
C SER A 13 -1.92 -6.28 25.43
N LYS A 14 -2.06 -6.75 24.18
CA LYS A 14 -3.36 -7.14 23.60
C LYS A 14 -4.11 -8.15 24.50
N ALA A 15 -3.39 -9.01 25.21
CA ALA A 15 -3.94 -9.97 26.16
C ALA A 15 -4.56 -9.29 27.40
N GLU A 16 -3.89 -8.26 27.94
CA GLU A 16 -4.39 -7.49 29.09
C GLU A 16 -5.63 -6.65 28.75
N LEU A 17 -5.66 -6.11 27.52
CA LEU A 17 -6.78 -5.33 26.99
C LEU A 17 -8.01 -6.22 26.75
N MET A 18 -7.81 -7.44 26.25
CA MET A 18 -8.85 -8.47 26.14
C MET A 18 -9.36 -8.90 27.52
N ARG A 19 -8.48 -9.02 28.52
CA ARG A 19 -8.84 -9.38 29.90
C ARG A 19 -9.68 -8.30 30.58
N ARG A 20 -9.33 -7.01 30.42
CA ARG A 20 -10.16 -5.88 30.91
C ARG A 20 -11.50 -5.79 30.18
N GLN A 21 -11.54 -6.00 28.86
CA GLN A 21 -12.79 -6.04 28.11
C GLN A 21 -13.69 -7.22 28.53
N ALA A 22 -13.13 -8.40 28.78
CA ALA A 22 -13.86 -9.55 29.29
C ALA A 22 -14.45 -9.27 30.69
N ASN A 23 -13.65 -8.70 31.60
CA ASN A 23 -14.12 -8.30 32.94
C ASN A 23 -15.21 -7.20 32.89
N HIS A 24 -15.09 -6.23 31.99
CA HIS A 24 -16.10 -5.19 31.81
C HIS A 24 -17.40 -5.77 31.20
N ARG A 25 -17.29 -6.67 30.21
CA ARG A 25 -18.47 -7.38 29.65
C ARG A 25 -19.14 -8.28 30.67
N ALA A 26 -18.37 -8.96 31.52
CA ALA A 26 -18.88 -9.78 32.62
C ALA A 26 -19.59 -8.92 33.68
N SER A 27 -19.01 -7.78 34.07
CA SER A 27 -19.61 -6.82 35.01
C SER A 27 -20.94 -6.23 34.50
N VAL A 28 -20.99 -5.85 33.21
CA VAL A 28 -22.22 -5.34 32.57
C VAL A 28 -23.31 -6.42 32.47
N LYS A 29 -22.93 -7.67 32.18
CA LYS A 29 -23.89 -8.80 32.16
C LYS A 29 -24.43 -9.12 33.55
N LEU A 30 -23.59 -9.08 34.59
CA LEU A 30 -24.00 -9.32 35.98
C LEU A 30 -24.96 -8.24 36.48
N SER A 31 -24.66 -6.97 36.19
CA SER A 31 -25.55 -5.85 36.53
C SER A 31 -26.88 -5.90 35.76
N GLY A 32 -26.87 -6.32 34.49
CA GLY A 32 -28.10 -6.58 33.74
C GLY A 32 -28.99 -7.68 34.32
N ILE A 33 -28.40 -8.80 34.77
CA ILE A 33 -29.13 -9.90 35.43
C ILE A 33 -29.73 -9.43 36.78
N ILE A 34 -28.97 -8.66 37.56
CA ILE A 34 -29.46 -8.09 38.82
C ILE A 34 -30.64 -7.14 38.58
N ILE A 35 -30.57 -6.28 37.55
CA ILE A 35 -31.65 -5.36 37.19
C ILE A 35 -32.92 -6.14 36.80
N ILE A 36 -32.80 -7.17 35.96
CA ILE A 36 -33.93 -8.03 35.57
C ILE A 36 -34.55 -8.71 36.80
N GLY A 37 -33.72 -9.22 37.70
CA GLY A 37 -34.16 -9.82 38.96
C GLY A 37 -34.93 -8.84 39.86
N ILE A 38 -34.42 -7.61 40.01
CA ILE A 38 -35.09 -6.54 40.76
C ILE A 38 -36.40 -6.14 40.09
N SER A 39 -36.45 -6.03 38.76
CA SER A 39 -37.67 -5.70 38.03
C SER A 39 -38.75 -6.78 38.20
N PHE A 40 -38.39 -8.07 38.15
CA PHE A 40 -39.32 -9.17 38.42
C PHE A 40 -39.82 -9.16 39.87
N PHE A 41 -38.95 -8.83 40.83
CA PHE A 41 -39.33 -8.70 42.24
C PHE A 41 -40.33 -7.56 42.45
N PHE A 42 -40.14 -6.41 41.78
CA PHE A 42 -41.10 -5.30 41.82
C PHE A 42 -42.44 -5.64 41.15
N VAL A 43 -42.43 -6.36 40.02
CA VAL A 43 -43.66 -6.82 39.35
C VAL A 43 -44.43 -7.79 40.25
N TYR A 44 -43.74 -8.71 40.94
CA TYR A 44 -44.35 -9.63 41.90
C TYR A 44 -44.96 -8.90 43.09
N ILE A 45 -44.23 -7.97 43.71
CA ILE A 45 -44.77 -7.13 44.81
C ILE A 45 -46.02 -6.37 44.33
N ASN A 46 -45.97 -5.77 43.15
CA ASN A 46 -47.09 -5.01 42.62
C ASN A 46 -48.30 -5.90 42.27
N SER A 47 -48.10 -7.17 41.91
CA SER A 47 -49.20 -8.12 41.69
C SER A 47 -49.87 -8.55 43.00
N GLN A 48 -49.10 -8.71 44.08
CA GLN A 48 -49.61 -9.02 45.43
C GLN A 48 -50.42 -7.85 46.01
N PHE A 49 -49.98 -6.61 45.77
CA PHE A 49 -50.70 -5.41 46.21
C PHE A 49 -52.00 -5.15 45.43
N ASN A 50 -52.10 -5.58 44.16
CA ASN A 50 -53.27 -5.37 43.31
C ASN A 50 -54.27 -6.54 43.30
N GLY A 51 -54.13 -7.51 44.21
CA GLY A 51 -55.14 -8.56 44.43
C GLY A 51 -55.18 -9.67 43.36
N TYR A 52 -54.13 -9.83 42.55
CA TYR A 52 -54.03 -10.94 41.62
C TYR A 52 -53.46 -12.18 42.35
N GLU A 53 -54.27 -13.25 42.49
CA GLU A 53 -53.79 -14.55 42.98
C GLU A 53 -52.84 -15.18 41.95
N VAL A 54 -51.55 -15.00 42.15
CA VAL A 54 -50.53 -15.73 41.40
C VAL A 54 -50.22 -17.02 42.14
N GLN A 55 -50.47 -18.18 41.51
CA GLN A 55 -50.15 -19.50 42.07
C GLN A 55 -48.66 -19.60 42.42
N ALA A 56 -48.35 -19.44 43.71
CA ALA A 56 -46.97 -19.27 44.21
C ALA A 56 -46.03 -20.42 43.82
N MET A 57 -46.55 -21.64 43.65
CA MET A 57 -45.73 -22.84 43.38
C MET A 57 -45.05 -22.87 42.00
N ASN A 58 -45.65 -22.24 40.98
CA ASN A 58 -45.06 -22.15 39.63
C ASN A 58 -44.12 -20.94 39.48
N VAL A 59 -44.29 -19.92 40.31
CA VAL A 59 -43.46 -18.71 40.28
C VAL A 59 -42.09 -18.97 40.89
N TRP A 60 -42.00 -19.69 42.01
CA TRP A 60 -40.72 -20.02 42.63
C TRP A 60 -39.85 -20.91 41.75
N SER A 61 -40.45 -21.88 41.04
CA SER A 61 -39.74 -22.71 40.08
C SER A 61 -39.29 -21.92 38.84
N LEU A 62 -40.11 -20.99 38.34
CA LEU A 62 -39.72 -20.03 37.28
C LEU A 62 -38.63 -19.06 37.72
N ILE A 63 -38.67 -18.55 38.96
CA ILE A 63 -37.63 -17.68 39.53
C ILE A 63 -36.33 -18.46 39.67
N CYS A 64 -36.38 -19.69 40.19
CA CYS A 64 -35.20 -20.55 40.26
C CYS A 64 -34.64 -20.85 38.86
N LEU A 65 -35.47 -21.14 37.87
CA LEU A 65 -35.01 -21.36 36.49
C LEU A 65 -34.42 -20.07 35.88
N ALA A 66 -35.04 -18.91 36.11
CA ALA A 66 -34.59 -17.62 35.62
C ALA A 66 -33.31 -17.11 36.30
N PHE A 67 -33.04 -17.51 37.55
CA PHE A 67 -31.81 -17.13 38.25
C PHE A 67 -30.69 -18.16 38.07
N PHE A 68 -30.97 -19.45 38.28
CA PHE A 68 -29.93 -20.48 38.28
C PHE A 68 -29.48 -20.87 36.87
N LEU A 69 -30.33 -20.79 35.85
CA LEU A 69 -29.95 -21.17 34.49
C LEU A 69 -28.98 -20.17 33.85
N PRO A 70 -29.20 -18.83 33.96
CA PRO A 70 -28.18 -17.86 33.55
C PRO A 70 -26.92 -17.93 34.40
N LEU A 71 -27.03 -18.19 35.71
CA LEU A 71 -25.87 -18.35 36.57
C LEU A 71 -25.05 -19.59 36.18
N PHE A 72 -25.69 -20.71 35.88
CA PHE A 72 -25.04 -21.94 35.42
C PHE A 72 -24.40 -21.78 34.04
N VAL A 73 -25.09 -21.14 33.09
CA VAL A 73 -24.53 -20.81 31.76
C VAL A 73 -23.36 -19.83 31.91
N PHE A 74 -23.47 -18.85 32.81
CA PHE A 74 -22.40 -17.89 33.11
C PHE A 74 -21.20 -18.60 33.72
N CYS A 75 -21.37 -19.41 34.78
CA CYS A 75 -20.29 -20.19 35.39
C CYS A 75 -19.64 -21.15 34.40
N ARG A 76 -20.42 -21.84 33.56
CA ARG A 76 -19.89 -22.74 32.52
C ARG A 76 -19.09 -22.01 31.45
N ASN A 77 -19.58 -20.86 30.98
CA ASN A 77 -18.87 -20.05 30.00
C ASN A 77 -17.62 -19.41 30.60
N TYR A 78 -17.71 -18.95 31.85
CA TYR A 78 -16.59 -18.37 32.59
C TYR A 78 -15.51 -19.42 32.87
N LEU A 79 -15.88 -20.66 33.23
CA LEU A 79 -14.94 -21.78 33.37
C LEU A 79 -14.27 -22.13 32.05
N LYS A 80 -15.00 -22.14 30.92
CA LYS A 80 -14.41 -22.34 29.58
C LYS A 80 -13.44 -21.23 29.19
N GLU A 81 -13.76 -19.99 29.52
CA GLU A 81 -12.92 -18.82 29.27
C GLU A 81 -11.67 -18.83 30.17
N ILE A 82 -11.79 -19.31 31.41
CA ILE A 82 -10.65 -19.59 32.29
C ILE A 82 -9.75 -20.69 31.70
N ASP A 83 -10.33 -21.79 31.24
CA ASP A 83 -9.57 -22.89 30.62
C ASP A 83 -8.86 -22.45 29.34
N SER A 84 -9.50 -21.64 28.49
CA SER A 84 -8.84 -21.09 27.30
C SER A 84 -7.68 -20.19 27.67
N VAL A 85 -7.85 -19.29 28.64
CA VAL A 85 -6.78 -18.39 29.13
C VAL A 85 -5.65 -19.18 29.80
N LEU A 86 -5.96 -20.25 30.54
CA LEU A 86 -4.95 -21.14 31.12
C LEU A 86 -4.20 -21.91 30.04
N SER A 87 -4.87 -22.32 28.96
CA SER A 87 -4.23 -23.00 27.84
C SER A 87 -3.30 -22.07 27.05
N GLU A 88 -3.72 -20.83 26.80
CA GLU A 88 -2.88 -19.79 26.18
C GLU A 88 -1.68 -19.47 27.07
N LYS A 89 -1.88 -19.29 28.38
CA LYS A 89 -0.79 -19.02 29.31
C LYS A 89 0.22 -20.16 29.39
N LYS A 90 -0.22 -21.42 29.34
CA LYS A 90 0.68 -22.58 29.27
C LYS A 90 1.45 -22.64 27.95
N ALA A 91 0.82 -22.26 26.84
CA ALA A 91 1.49 -22.17 25.54
C ALA A 91 2.54 -21.04 25.53
N GLU A 92 2.21 -19.86 26.09
CA GLU A 92 3.14 -18.75 26.26
C GLU A 92 4.30 -19.11 27.19
N GLU A 93 4.05 -19.78 28.32
CA GLU A 93 5.08 -20.26 29.24
C GLU A 93 6.00 -21.31 28.58
N ALA A 94 5.44 -22.22 27.77
CA ALA A 94 6.22 -23.20 27.01
C ALA A 94 7.06 -22.55 25.89
N GLU A 95 6.51 -21.55 25.19
CA GLU A 95 7.23 -20.79 24.17
C GLU A 95 8.35 -19.93 24.80
N ALA A 96 8.08 -19.31 25.94
CA ALA A 96 9.07 -18.55 26.70
C ALA A 96 10.20 -19.46 27.24
N ALA A 97 9.86 -20.64 27.76
CA ALA A 97 10.85 -21.62 28.23
C ALA A 97 11.74 -22.13 27.08
N LYS A 98 11.15 -22.38 25.90
CA LYS A 98 11.88 -22.76 24.69
C LYS A 98 12.83 -21.65 24.24
N LYS A 99 12.34 -20.40 24.17
CA LYS A 99 13.18 -19.21 23.84
C LYS A 99 14.31 -18.99 24.85
N ALA A 100 14.08 -19.24 26.13
CA ALA A 100 15.12 -19.14 27.16
C ALA A 100 16.18 -20.24 26.99
N SER A 101 15.76 -21.48 26.73
CA SER A 101 16.66 -22.60 26.44
C SER A 101 17.51 -22.35 25.19
N ASP A 102 16.89 -21.86 24.11
CA ASP A 102 17.57 -21.53 22.85
C ASP A 102 18.56 -20.35 23.07
N ALA A 103 18.19 -19.34 23.86
CA ALA A 103 19.07 -18.23 24.20
C ALA A 103 20.27 -18.66 25.07
N ASP A 104 20.08 -19.59 26.01
CA ASP A 104 21.16 -20.11 26.85
C ASP A 104 22.12 -21.02 26.04
N ALA A 105 21.60 -21.81 25.09
CA ALA A 105 22.42 -22.59 24.15
C ALA A 105 23.27 -21.67 23.25
N LEU A 106 22.67 -20.60 22.71
CA LEU A 106 23.38 -19.60 21.91
C LEU A 106 24.49 -18.91 22.71
N ARG A 107 24.20 -18.46 23.94
CA ARG A 107 25.22 -17.83 24.81
C ARG A 107 26.38 -18.76 25.13
N ARG A 108 26.11 -20.05 25.35
CA ARG A 108 27.17 -21.05 25.59
C ARG A 108 28.04 -21.24 24.35
N HIS A 109 27.44 -21.29 23.16
CA HIS A 109 28.18 -21.42 21.91
C HIS A 109 29.03 -20.17 21.62
N GLU A 110 28.49 -18.97 21.82
CA GLU A 110 29.24 -17.70 21.68
C GLU A 110 30.41 -17.63 22.68
N ALA A 111 30.19 -18.04 23.94
CA ALA A 111 31.25 -18.09 24.94
C ALA A 111 32.35 -19.11 24.58
N ALA A 112 31.98 -20.25 24.00
CA ALA A 112 32.92 -21.27 23.52
C ALA A 112 33.79 -20.72 22.38
N LEU A 113 33.20 -20.02 21.41
CA LEU A 113 33.93 -19.39 20.31
C LEU A 113 34.84 -18.24 20.78
N ASP A 114 34.36 -17.40 21.71
CA ASP A 114 35.18 -16.30 22.25
C ASP A 114 36.36 -16.82 23.06
N LEU A 115 36.18 -17.93 23.80
CA LEU A 115 37.25 -18.61 24.50
C LEU A 115 38.30 -19.16 23.53
N VAL A 116 37.87 -19.85 22.47
CA VAL A 116 38.80 -20.35 21.43
C VAL A 116 39.57 -19.20 20.80
N LYS A 117 38.89 -18.11 20.43
CA LYS A 117 39.53 -16.94 19.83
C LYS A 117 40.56 -16.30 20.75
N ARG A 118 40.24 -16.06 22.02
CA ARG A 118 41.20 -15.53 23.00
C ARG A 118 42.38 -16.49 23.19
N CYS A 119 42.12 -17.79 23.27
CA CYS A 119 43.18 -18.78 23.37
C CYS A 119 44.14 -18.73 22.16
N GLU A 120 43.61 -18.55 20.95
CA GLU A 120 44.42 -18.37 19.73
C GLU A 120 45.23 -17.07 19.76
N GLU A 121 44.68 -15.96 20.29
CA GLU A 121 45.41 -14.70 20.50
C GLU A 121 46.60 -14.88 21.46
N PHE A 122 46.48 -15.79 22.43
CA PHE A 122 47.56 -16.17 23.34
C PHE A 122 48.43 -17.35 22.84
N GLY A 123 48.24 -17.79 21.59
CA GLY A 123 49.05 -18.85 20.95
C GLY A 123 48.67 -20.28 21.33
N ILE A 124 47.53 -20.50 21.98
CA ILE A 124 47.03 -21.81 22.42
C ILE A 124 46.19 -22.44 21.30
N VAL A 125 46.85 -23.23 20.46
CA VAL A 125 46.23 -23.81 19.24
C VAL A 125 45.77 -25.26 19.46
N SER A 126 46.21 -25.92 20.55
CA SER A 126 45.82 -27.28 20.93
C SER A 126 46.01 -27.52 22.43
N LEU A 127 45.28 -28.48 23.01
CA LEU A 127 45.42 -28.88 24.42
C LEU A 127 46.27 -30.15 24.59
N GLY A 128 47.37 -30.25 23.83
CA GLY A 128 48.19 -31.46 23.73
C GLY A 128 49.11 -31.71 24.93
N ASN A 129 49.41 -30.68 25.73
CA ASN A 129 50.27 -30.77 26.92
C ASN A 129 49.59 -30.09 28.14
N GLU A 130 50.12 -30.31 29.34
CA GLU A 130 49.55 -29.75 30.57
C GLU A 130 49.76 -28.24 30.71
N ASP A 131 50.82 -27.69 30.10
CA ASP A 131 51.11 -26.26 30.11
C ASP A 131 50.04 -25.47 29.33
N ASP A 132 49.60 -25.97 28.17
CA ASP A 132 48.53 -25.40 27.35
C ASP A 132 47.18 -25.47 28.06
N LYS A 133 46.92 -26.54 28.83
CA LYS A 133 45.71 -26.63 29.69
C LYS A 133 45.75 -25.65 30.86
N GLN A 134 46.94 -25.35 31.38
CA GLN A 134 47.11 -24.35 32.44
C GLN A 134 46.97 -22.93 31.88
N ASN A 135 47.49 -22.66 30.67
CA ASN A 135 47.33 -21.40 29.98
C ASN A 135 45.87 -21.16 29.56
N LEU A 136 45.16 -22.19 29.08
CA LEU A 136 43.72 -22.15 28.82
C LEU A 136 42.95 -21.72 30.08
N TRP A 137 43.29 -22.31 31.22
CA TRP A 137 42.63 -21.99 32.49
C TRP A 137 42.81 -20.51 32.88
N ILE A 138 44.02 -19.96 32.70
CA ILE A 138 44.30 -18.54 32.98
C ILE A 138 43.44 -17.64 32.07
N VAL A 139 43.33 -17.99 30.78
CA VAL A 139 42.48 -17.26 29.83
C VAL A 139 41.00 -17.39 30.20
N ALA A 140 40.54 -18.59 30.54
CA ALA A 140 39.16 -18.87 30.93
C ALA A 140 38.75 -18.16 32.23
N GLU A 141 39.63 -18.13 33.23
CA GLU A 141 39.44 -17.41 34.50
C GLU A 141 39.30 -15.90 34.25
N SER A 142 40.10 -15.35 33.32
CA SER A 142 39.97 -13.94 32.90
C SER A 142 38.64 -13.60 32.21
N MET A 143 37.91 -14.62 31.75
CA MET A 143 36.58 -14.52 31.16
C MET A 143 35.45 -14.84 32.16
N GLY A 144 35.80 -15.16 33.42
CA GLY A 144 34.82 -15.50 34.47
C GLY A 144 34.31 -16.93 34.40
N ILE A 145 35.01 -17.86 33.74
CA ILE A 145 34.66 -19.28 33.72
C ILE A 145 35.09 -19.92 35.06
N ALA A 146 34.16 -20.64 35.70
CA ALA A 146 34.28 -20.99 37.11
C ALA A 146 35.15 -22.23 37.40
N SER A 147 35.41 -23.10 36.40
CA SER A 147 36.24 -24.29 36.60
C SER A 147 37.08 -24.68 35.38
N LYS A 148 38.19 -25.37 35.65
CA LYS A 148 39.14 -25.83 34.63
C LYS A 148 38.50 -26.88 33.72
N GLU A 149 37.66 -27.75 34.27
CA GLU A 149 36.91 -28.76 33.54
C GLU A 149 35.92 -28.09 32.58
N GLN A 150 35.19 -27.07 33.05
CA GLN A 150 34.25 -26.31 32.23
C GLN A 150 34.97 -25.55 31.10
N ALA A 151 36.16 -25.01 31.36
CA ALA A 151 36.98 -24.34 30.35
C ALA A 151 37.43 -25.30 29.24
N ILE A 152 37.83 -26.54 29.60
CA ILE A 152 38.23 -27.57 28.64
C ILE A 152 37.05 -28.01 27.79
N GLU A 153 35.89 -28.26 28.41
CA GLU A 153 34.65 -28.62 27.69
C GLU A 153 34.22 -27.52 26.72
N LEU A 154 34.20 -26.25 27.16
CA LEU A 154 33.86 -25.11 26.31
C LEU A 154 34.85 -24.91 25.16
N TYR A 155 36.16 -25.06 25.42
CA TYR A 155 37.17 -24.94 24.36
C TYR A 155 37.04 -26.05 23.32
N GLN A 156 36.77 -27.29 23.75
CA GLN A 156 36.53 -28.41 22.86
C GLN A 156 35.25 -28.23 22.03
N GLU A 157 34.16 -27.77 22.66
CA GLU A 157 32.90 -27.47 21.98
C GLU A 157 33.06 -26.34 20.96
N GLY A 158 33.89 -25.32 21.25
CA GLY A 158 34.18 -24.23 20.31
C GLY A 158 35.02 -24.68 19.11
N ARG A 159 35.95 -25.61 19.30
CA ARG A 159 36.81 -26.16 18.22
C ARG A 159 36.11 -27.22 17.39
N ASN A 160 35.34 -28.09 18.04
CA ASN A 160 34.61 -29.20 17.44
C ASN A 160 33.19 -29.24 18.05
N PRO A 161 32.25 -28.45 17.52
CA PRO A 161 30.90 -28.41 18.04
C PRO A 161 30.22 -29.77 17.94
N SER A 162 29.43 -30.11 18.97
CA SER A 162 28.63 -31.34 18.99
C SER A 162 27.58 -31.33 17.88
N ALA A 163 27.07 -32.52 17.49
CA ALA A 163 26.04 -32.65 16.46
C ALA A 163 24.76 -31.86 16.81
N ASP A 164 24.41 -31.80 18.10
CA ASP A 164 23.28 -31.03 18.61
C ASP A 164 23.51 -29.52 18.45
N THR A 165 24.73 -29.05 18.72
CA THR A 165 25.13 -27.64 18.50
C THR A 165 25.10 -27.28 17.02
N VAL A 166 25.59 -28.15 16.13
CA VAL A 166 25.53 -27.93 14.68
C VAL A 166 24.08 -27.84 14.20
N ALA A 167 23.22 -28.80 14.57
CA ALA A 167 21.81 -28.77 14.21
C ALA A 167 21.07 -27.54 14.77
N PHE A 168 21.44 -27.11 15.99
CA PHE A 168 20.91 -25.90 16.59
C PHE A 168 21.32 -24.64 15.82
N ILE A 169 22.60 -24.52 15.42
CA ILE A 169 23.10 -23.39 14.63
C ILE A 169 22.44 -23.34 13.26
N GLU A 170 22.34 -24.48 12.57
CA GLU A 170 21.68 -24.58 11.26
C GLU A 170 20.22 -24.14 11.35
N LYS A 171 19.51 -24.60 12.38
CA LYS A 171 18.13 -24.20 12.64
C LYS A 171 18.00 -22.70 12.93
N LEU A 172 18.89 -22.14 13.76
CA LEU A 172 18.85 -20.72 14.14
C LEU A 172 19.22 -19.81 12.95
N GLN A 173 20.16 -20.23 12.11
CA GLN A 173 20.47 -19.56 10.84
C GLN A 173 19.28 -19.61 9.88
N ALA A 174 18.62 -20.76 9.74
CA ALA A 174 17.43 -20.89 8.91
C ALA A 174 16.27 -20.01 9.39
N GLU A 175 16.02 -19.96 10.70
CA GLU A 175 15.01 -19.09 11.31
C GLU A 175 15.32 -17.59 11.11
N LYS A 176 16.59 -17.19 11.27
CA LYS A 176 17.02 -15.80 11.04
C LYS A 176 16.87 -15.40 9.57
N GLN A 177 17.30 -16.26 8.65
CA GLN A 177 17.13 -16.04 7.21
C GLN A 177 15.65 -16.00 6.82
N ALA A 178 14.80 -16.82 7.43
CA ALA A 178 13.34 -16.76 7.22
C ALA A 178 12.76 -15.42 7.71
N ALA A 179 13.16 -14.96 8.90
CA ALA A 179 12.70 -13.69 9.46
C ALA A 179 13.12 -12.46 8.62
N GLU A 180 14.38 -12.42 8.16
CA GLU A 180 14.89 -11.36 7.28
C GLU A 180 14.15 -11.33 5.93
N ARG A 181 13.86 -12.52 5.36
CA ARG A 181 13.02 -12.66 4.17
C ARG A 181 11.62 -12.11 4.39
N THR A 182 10.96 -12.48 5.49
CA THR A 182 9.62 -11.99 5.84
C THR A 182 9.56 -10.47 5.98
N GLU A 183 10.55 -9.83 6.62
CA GLU A 183 10.59 -8.36 6.75
C GLU A 183 10.77 -7.66 5.38
N LYS A 184 11.61 -8.22 4.51
CA LYS A 184 11.78 -7.73 3.13
C LYS A 184 10.50 -7.91 2.32
N SER A 185 9.83 -9.06 2.44
CA SER A 185 8.53 -9.33 1.82
C SER A 185 7.45 -8.32 2.23
N GLN A 186 7.35 -7.98 3.51
CA GLN A 186 6.37 -7.00 4.01
C GLN A 186 6.60 -5.60 3.40
N ARG A 187 7.85 -5.19 3.21
CA ARG A 187 8.18 -3.92 2.53
C ARG A 187 7.78 -3.95 1.05
N ASP A 188 8.08 -5.04 0.35
CA ASP A 188 7.69 -5.23 -1.06
C ASP A 188 6.17 -5.27 -1.23
N PHE A 189 5.45 -5.88 -0.27
CA PHE A 189 3.98 -5.91 -0.22
C PHE A 189 3.41 -4.50 -0.18
N HIS A 190 3.87 -3.64 0.73
CA HIS A 190 3.34 -2.27 0.86
C HIS A 190 3.54 -1.42 -0.40
N PHE A 191 4.68 -1.58 -1.08
CA PHE A 191 4.93 -0.88 -2.34
C PHE A 191 4.00 -1.35 -3.47
N ASN A 192 3.76 -2.66 -3.57
CA ASN A 192 2.94 -3.24 -4.63
C ASN A 192 1.43 -3.19 -4.35
N GLU A 193 0.99 -3.24 -3.10
CA GLU A 193 -0.41 -3.04 -2.68
C GLU A 193 -0.92 -1.66 -3.16
N TYR A 194 -0.07 -0.63 -3.11
CA TYR A 194 -0.38 0.70 -3.65
C TYR A 194 -0.60 0.67 -5.17
N ARG A 195 0.17 -0.12 -5.92
CA ARG A 195 -0.03 -0.29 -7.38
C ARG A 195 -1.31 -1.07 -7.69
N LEU A 196 -1.57 -2.15 -6.95
CA LEU A 196 -2.75 -3.00 -7.13
C LEU A 196 -4.06 -2.28 -6.78
N LYS A 197 -4.08 -1.42 -5.75
CA LYS A 197 -5.24 -0.56 -5.42
C LYS A 197 -5.62 0.43 -6.52
N GLN A 198 -4.70 0.78 -7.43
CA GLN A 198 -4.97 1.69 -8.55
C GLN A 198 -5.63 0.99 -9.76
N SER A 199 -5.63 -0.35 -9.79
CA SER A 199 -6.20 -1.18 -10.85
C SER A 199 -7.48 -1.85 -10.35
N ALA A 200 -8.50 -1.06 -10.00
CA ALA A 200 -9.74 -1.56 -9.42
C ALA A 200 -10.44 -2.53 -10.40
N PRO A 201 -10.61 -3.83 -10.04
CA PRO A 201 -11.24 -4.84 -10.91
C PRO A 201 -12.74 -4.60 -11.12
N ASP A 202 -13.32 -3.62 -10.42
CA ASP A 202 -14.74 -3.26 -10.50
C ASP A 202 -15.07 -2.40 -11.73
N ILE A 203 -14.08 -1.78 -12.37
CA ILE A 203 -14.29 -0.96 -13.58
C ILE A 203 -14.35 -1.90 -14.80
N VAL A 204 -15.53 -2.00 -15.41
CA VAL A 204 -15.84 -2.99 -16.44
C VAL A 204 -16.42 -2.36 -17.71
N GLY A 205 -16.20 -2.99 -18.87
CA GLY A 205 -16.75 -2.51 -20.14
C GLY A 205 -16.23 -1.12 -20.52
N ARG A 206 -17.13 -0.21 -20.89
CA ARG A 206 -16.77 1.11 -21.47
C ARG A 206 -15.96 1.96 -20.52
N GLU A 207 -16.31 1.94 -19.23
CA GLU A 207 -15.69 2.76 -18.19
C GLU A 207 -14.18 2.52 -18.09
N ARG A 208 -13.73 1.27 -18.32
CA ARG A 208 -12.31 0.91 -18.32
C ARG A 208 -11.54 1.63 -19.43
N TYR A 209 -12.19 1.87 -20.57
CA TYR A 209 -11.56 2.49 -21.74
C TYR A 209 -11.85 3.99 -21.88
N SER A 210 -12.91 4.51 -21.25
CA SER A 210 -13.32 5.92 -21.35
C SER A 210 -12.97 6.75 -20.13
N GLY A 211 -12.82 6.17 -18.93
CA GLY A 211 -12.74 6.93 -17.68
C GLY A 211 -11.60 7.97 -17.65
N TRP A 212 -10.44 7.65 -18.23
CA TRP A 212 -9.33 8.60 -18.32
C TRP A 212 -9.59 9.71 -19.33
N ALA A 213 -10.24 9.40 -20.45
CA ALA A 213 -10.57 10.36 -21.50
C ALA A 213 -11.65 11.31 -21.02
N GLU A 214 -12.57 10.85 -20.15
CA GLU A 214 -13.54 11.70 -19.47
C GLU A 214 -12.86 12.68 -18.50
N ILE A 215 -11.91 12.21 -17.68
CA ILE A 215 -11.11 13.08 -16.80
C ILE A 215 -10.31 14.11 -17.62
N LEU A 216 -9.71 13.67 -18.72
CA LEU A 216 -8.95 14.54 -19.61
C LEU A 216 -9.84 15.61 -20.25
N ARG A 217 -11.01 15.21 -20.78
CA ARG A 217 -12.01 16.13 -21.33
C ARG A 217 -12.36 17.22 -20.32
N ASP A 218 -12.71 16.83 -19.10
CA ASP A 218 -13.16 17.77 -18.07
C ASP A 218 -12.03 18.72 -17.65
N ARG A 219 -10.78 18.23 -17.61
CA ARG A 219 -9.61 19.08 -17.34
C ARG A 219 -9.36 20.07 -18.48
N LEU A 220 -9.30 19.59 -19.72
CA LEU A 220 -9.04 20.42 -20.90
C LEU A 220 -10.09 21.53 -21.05
N GLN A 221 -11.38 21.22 -20.83
CA GLN A 221 -12.44 22.23 -20.84
C GLN A 221 -12.18 23.36 -19.85
N LYS A 222 -11.85 23.03 -18.59
CA LYS A 222 -11.52 24.03 -17.56
C LYS A 222 -10.25 24.81 -17.87
N GLU A 223 -9.23 24.14 -18.41
CA GLU A 223 -7.94 24.76 -18.73
C GLU A 223 -8.08 25.74 -19.90
N ILE A 224 -8.81 25.37 -20.97
CA ILE A 224 -9.12 26.25 -22.11
C ILE A 224 -9.87 27.50 -21.63
N GLU A 225 -10.90 27.34 -20.79
CA GLU A 225 -11.66 28.47 -20.24
C GLU A 225 -10.76 29.43 -19.44
N SER A 226 -9.86 28.86 -18.60
CA SER A 226 -8.91 29.64 -17.80
C SER A 226 -7.87 30.38 -18.65
N LEU A 227 -7.33 29.71 -19.68
CA LEU A 227 -6.35 30.29 -20.59
C LEU A 227 -6.96 31.38 -21.46
N ASP A 228 -8.20 31.19 -21.95
CA ASP A 228 -8.93 32.21 -22.70
C ASP A 228 -9.22 33.45 -21.85
N ALA A 229 -9.67 33.25 -20.60
CA ALA A 229 -9.89 34.35 -19.66
C ALA A 229 -8.58 35.12 -19.39
N SER A 230 -7.49 34.38 -19.13
CA SER A 230 -6.17 34.97 -18.87
C SER A 230 -5.64 35.72 -20.09
N SER A 231 -5.80 35.15 -21.29
CA SER A 231 -5.42 35.79 -22.55
C SER A 231 -6.16 37.11 -22.76
N LYS A 232 -7.48 37.14 -22.53
CA LYS A 232 -8.32 38.36 -22.63
C LYS A 232 -7.90 39.43 -21.63
N VAL A 233 -7.62 39.05 -20.38
CA VAL A 233 -7.13 40.00 -19.36
C VAL A 233 -5.79 40.60 -19.78
N MET A 234 -4.83 39.77 -20.19
CA MET A 234 -3.50 40.24 -20.60
C MET A 234 -3.52 41.08 -21.88
N ALA A 235 -4.44 40.80 -22.81
CA ALA A 235 -4.64 41.60 -24.02
C ALA A 235 -5.19 43.01 -23.72
N THR A 236 -6.01 43.14 -22.67
CA THR A 236 -6.68 44.41 -22.32
C THR A 236 -5.91 45.22 -21.26
N TYR A 237 -5.05 44.58 -20.47
CA TYR A 237 -4.21 45.20 -19.43
C TYR A 237 -3.38 46.43 -19.88
N PRO A 238 -2.81 46.49 -21.11
CA PRO A 238 -1.99 47.63 -21.55
C PRO A 238 -2.71 48.98 -21.56
N SER A 239 -4.05 48.98 -21.62
CA SER A 239 -4.86 50.22 -21.68
C SER A 239 -5.24 50.80 -20.31
N ALA A 240 -5.01 50.07 -19.20
CA ALA A 240 -5.64 50.40 -17.92
C ALA A 240 -4.80 51.28 -16.97
N TYR A 241 -3.47 51.34 -17.12
CA TYR A 241 -2.60 52.13 -16.23
C TYR A 241 -1.65 53.04 -17.02
N PRO A 242 -2.02 54.32 -17.25
CA PRO A 242 -1.09 55.29 -17.82
C PRO A 242 0.10 55.47 -16.88
N ALA A 243 1.31 55.41 -17.44
CA ALA A 243 2.54 55.69 -16.70
C ALA A 243 2.46 57.09 -16.06
N PRO A 244 2.83 57.26 -14.78
CA PRO A 244 2.84 58.59 -14.18
C PRO A 244 3.77 59.52 -14.97
N GLN A 245 3.24 60.66 -15.39
CA GLN A 245 3.99 61.70 -16.11
C GLN A 245 4.18 62.93 -15.23
N LYS A 246 5.40 63.47 -15.23
CA LYS A 246 5.71 64.77 -14.63
C LYS A 246 5.41 65.89 -15.63
N ASN A 247 4.72 66.93 -15.17
CA ASN A 247 4.53 68.13 -15.99
C ASN A 247 5.86 68.91 -16.06
N ILE A 248 6.47 68.94 -17.24
CA ILE A 248 7.79 69.52 -17.49
C ILE A 248 7.81 71.01 -17.11
N THR A 249 6.78 71.77 -17.47
CA THR A 249 6.65 73.20 -17.18
C THR A 249 6.57 73.45 -15.67
N LYS A 250 5.79 72.63 -14.96
CA LYS A 250 5.66 72.74 -13.49
C LYS A 250 6.97 72.42 -12.77
N GLU A 251 7.71 71.42 -13.22
CA GLU A 251 9.02 71.08 -12.65
C GLU A 251 10.10 72.11 -12.99
N ALA A 252 10.05 72.71 -14.19
CA ALA A 252 10.90 73.83 -14.58
C ALA A 252 10.67 75.05 -13.67
N MET A 253 9.40 75.42 -13.44
CA MET A 253 9.02 76.53 -12.55
C MET A 253 9.49 76.29 -11.11
N LYS A 254 9.35 75.06 -10.59
CA LYS A 254 9.92 74.69 -9.27
C LYS A 254 11.44 74.82 -9.23
N GLY A 255 12.14 74.50 -10.32
CA GLY A 255 13.60 74.68 -10.40
C GLY A 255 14.00 76.15 -10.43
N GLN A 256 13.26 76.97 -11.20
CA GLN A 256 13.48 78.41 -11.30
C GLN A 256 13.29 79.12 -9.97
N LEU A 257 12.22 78.78 -9.24
CA LEU A 257 11.90 79.38 -7.94
C LEU A 257 12.95 79.09 -6.87
N VAL A 258 13.59 77.92 -6.91
CA VAL A 258 14.51 77.45 -5.86
C VAL A 258 15.96 77.81 -6.15
N GLY A 259 16.38 77.91 -7.41
CA GLY A 259 17.80 78.07 -7.74
C GLY A 259 18.09 78.70 -9.10
N GLY A 260 17.13 79.43 -9.68
CA GLY A 260 17.32 80.18 -10.92
C GLY A 260 17.30 79.34 -12.20
N ALA A 261 17.65 79.95 -13.33
CA ALA A 261 17.45 79.39 -14.68
C ALA A 261 18.20 78.06 -14.92
N GLY A 262 19.41 77.90 -14.36
CA GLY A 262 20.18 76.66 -14.47
C GLY A 262 19.50 75.46 -13.80
N LEU A 263 18.93 75.65 -12.60
CA LEU A 263 18.18 74.61 -11.89
C LEU A 263 16.82 74.34 -12.52
N ALA A 264 16.19 75.36 -13.13
CA ALA A 264 14.98 75.20 -13.95
C ALA A 264 15.20 74.25 -15.13
N ALA A 265 16.28 74.46 -15.89
CA ALA A 265 16.65 73.60 -17.01
C ALA A 265 16.97 72.17 -16.55
N ALA A 266 17.73 72.00 -15.47
CA ALA A 266 18.07 70.69 -14.93
C ALA A 266 16.83 69.88 -14.46
N LYS A 267 15.88 70.52 -13.76
CA LYS A 267 14.62 69.86 -13.35
C LYS A 267 13.69 69.56 -14.53
N ALA A 268 13.64 70.44 -15.53
CA ALA A 268 12.90 70.19 -16.76
C ALA A 268 13.47 69.00 -17.54
N MET A 269 14.80 68.91 -17.66
CA MET A 269 15.49 67.77 -18.27
C MET A 269 15.26 66.49 -17.48
N GLY A 270 15.38 66.52 -16.15
CA GLY A 270 15.08 65.37 -15.29
C GLY A 270 13.63 64.89 -15.36
N ALA A 271 12.66 65.81 -15.51
CA ALA A 271 11.25 65.47 -15.76
C ALA A 271 11.04 64.85 -17.15
N ARG A 272 11.74 65.36 -18.18
CA ARG A 272 11.72 64.81 -19.54
C ARG A 272 12.31 63.40 -19.57
N ASP A 273 13.45 63.18 -18.92
CA ASP A 273 14.11 61.87 -18.83
C ASP A 273 13.26 60.88 -18.03
N PHE A 274 12.64 61.32 -16.94
CA PHE A 274 11.70 60.49 -16.18
C PHE A 274 10.50 60.06 -17.03
N ASN A 275 9.88 61.00 -17.76
CA ASN A 275 8.77 60.68 -18.66
C ASN A 275 9.19 59.73 -19.79
N ALA A 276 10.37 59.90 -20.37
CA ALA A 276 10.90 59.02 -21.40
C ALA A 276 11.16 57.60 -20.87
N ARG A 277 11.73 57.46 -19.68
CA ARG A 277 11.93 56.15 -19.02
C ARG A 277 10.60 55.50 -18.64
N SER A 278 9.68 56.28 -18.08
CA SER A 278 8.32 55.82 -17.70
C SER A 278 7.55 55.31 -18.92
N ALA A 279 7.58 56.06 -20.04
CA ALA A 279 6.98 55.64 -21.30
C ALA A 279 7.61 54.37 -21.86
N LYS A 280 8.94 54.23 -21.78
CA LYS A 280 9.65 53.01 -22.20
C LYS A 280 9.25 51.80 -21.35
N THR A 281 9.25 51.92 -20.02
CA THR A 281 8.83 50.84 -19.11
C THR A 281 7.39 50.41 -19.36
N SER A 282 6.48 51.35 -19.61
CA SER A 282 5.09 51.01 -19.97
C SER A 282 4.98 50.32 -21.33
N ALA A 283 5.77 50.73 -22.32
CA ALA A 283 5.82 50.06 -23.62
C ALA A 283 6.38 48.63 -23.50
N ASP A 284 7.45 48.43 -22.72
CA ASP A 284 8.06 47.12 -22.46
C ASP A 284 7.07 46.20 -21.71
N LEU A 285 6.35 46.74 -20.72
CA LEU A 285 5.29 46.00 -20.00
C LEU A 285 4.13 45.62 -20.93
N ALA A 286 3.65 46.55 -21.77
CA ALA A 286 2.60 46.29 -22.74
C ALA A 286 3.00 45.19 -23.73
N MET A 287 4.23 45.24 -24.23
CA MET A 287 4.78 44.21 -25.11
C MET A 287 4.91 42.85 -24.40
N GLY A 288 5.35 42.85 -23.14
CA GLY A 288 5.41 41.65 -22.30
C GLY A 288 4.04 41.00 -22.09
N MET A 289 3.02 41.81 -21.79
CA MET A 289 1.64 41.34 -21.61
C MET A 289 1.01 40.85 -22.91
N ALA A 290 1.25 41.52 -24.03
CA ALA A 290 0.82 41.05 -25.35
C ALA A 290 1.47 39.70 -25.70
N LYS A 291 2.75 39.52 -25.37
CA LYS A 291 3.46 38.24 -25.57
C LYS A 291 2.88 37.13 -24.68
N LEU A 292 2.55 37.43 -23.42
CA LEU A 292 1.90 36.48 -22.50
C LEU A 292 0.49 36.12 -22.98
N SER A 293 -0.30 37.10 -23.41
CA SER A 293 -1.62 36.87 -24.02
C SER A 293 -1.54 35.93 -25.22
N LEU A 294 -0.62 36.19 -26.16
CA LEU A 294 -0.40 35.31 -27.31
C LEU A 294 0.04 33.90 -26.88
N SER A 295 0.88 33.79 -25.85
CA SER A 295 1.30 32.49 -25.29
C SER A 295 0.11 31.71 -24.73
N TYR A 296 -0.75 32.33 -23.95
CA TYR A 296 -1.96 31.69 -23.42
C TYR A 296 -2.95 31.32 -24.53
N SER A 297 -3.13 32.18 -25.53
CA SER A 297 -3.97 31.89 -26.71
C SER A 297 -3.47 30.66 -27.47
N LYS A 298 -2.16 30.57 -27.73
CA LYS A 298 -1.56 29.41 -28.40
C LYS A 298 -1.68 28.12 -27.59
N LYS A 299 -1.56 28.21 -26.26
CA LYS A 299 -1.78 27.06 -25.39
C LYS A 299 -3.24 26.61 -25.44
N ALA A 300 -4.19 27.55 -25.35
CA ALA A 300 -5.62 27.26 -25.45
C ALA A 300 -6.00 26.61 -26.80
N GLU A 301 -5.42 27.07 -27.92
CA GLU A 301 -5.60 26.43 -29.23
C GLU A 301 -5.11 24.98 -29.23
N ARG A 302 -3.91 24.72 -28.72
CA ARG A 302 -3.38 23.35 -28.59
C ARG A 302 -4.29 22.46 -27.73
N ASP A 303 -4.75 22.97 -26.59
CA ASP A 303 -5.63 22.22 -25.70
C ASP A 303 -7.01 21.96 -26.33
N ARG A 304 -7.50 22.84 -27.20
CA ARG A 304 -8.72 22.59 -28.01
C ARG A 304 -8.52 21.45 -29.00
N ASP A 305 -7.37 21.37 -29.67
CA ASP A 305 -7.05 20.25 -30.57
C ASP A 305 -7.05 18.92 -29.80
N TYR A 306 -6.44 18.92 -28.60
CA TYR A 306 -6.46 17.77 -27.70
C TYR A 306 -7.87 17.40 -27.23
N LEU A 307 -8.70 18.39 -26.91
CA LEU A 307 -10.09 18.17 -26.52
C LEU A 307 -10.90 17.57 -27.67
N GLN A 308 -10.69 18.05 -28.89
CA GLN A 308 -11.38 17.52 -30.07
C GLN A 308 -11.03 16.05 -30.31
N GLU A 309 -9.75 15.67 -30.23
CA GLU A 309 -9.33 14.26 -30.35
C GLU A 309 -9.87 13.41 -29.20
N THR A 310 -9.88 13.94 -27.98
CA THR A 310 -10.47 13.25 -26.81
C THR A 310 -11.97 12.99 -27.02
N LEU A 311 -12.72 13.97 -27.55
CA LEU A 311 -14.15 13.81 -27.84
C LEU A 311 -14.41 12.83 -28.99
N LYS A 312 -13.57 12.84 -30.04
CA LYS A 312 -13.62 11.84 -31.12
C LYS A 312 -13.41 10.43 -30.55
N TYR A 313 -12.42 10.26 -29.69
CA TYR A 313 -12.15 8.99 -29.01
C TYR A 313 -13.34 8.51 -28.17
N LEU A 314 -13.89 9.38 -27.31
CA LEU A 314 -15.06 9.05 -26.48
C LEU A 314 -16.27 8.66 -27.33
N SER A 315 -16.51 9.37 -28.44
CA SER A 315 -17.58 9.04 -29.38
C SER A 315 -17.36 7.68 -30.05
N ALA A 316 -16.12 7.36 -30.45
CA ALA A 316 -15.77 6.08 -31.04
C ALA A 316 -15.98 4.93 -30.06
N ILE A 317 -15.51 5.06 -28.81
CA ILE A 317 -15.75 4.07 -27.75
C ILE A 317 -17.24 3.89 -27.45
N GLY A 318 -18.01 4.99 -27.40
CA GLY A 318 -19.45 4.95 -27.15
C GLY A 318 -20.26 4.20 -28.22
N LYS A 319 -19.69 3.96 -29.41
CA LYS A 319 -20.32 3.21 -30.50
C LYS A 319 -19.95 1.72 -30.50
N LYS A 320 -18.94 1.30 -29.74
CA LYS A 320 -18.49 -0.09 -29.71
C LYS A 320 -19.46 -1.01 -28.98
N LEU A 321 -19.63 -2.22 -29.49
CA LEU A 321 -20.28 -3.32 -28.79
C LEU A 321 -19.35 -3.88 -27.70
N MET A 322 -19.91 -4.14 -26.52
CA MET A 322 -19.21 -4.76 -25.40
C MET A 322 -20.12 -5.79 -24.76
N ASP A 323 -19.62 -7.00 -24.61
CA ASP A 323 -20.35 -8.11 -24.00
C ASP A 323 -19.73 -8.47 -22.67
N THR A 324 -20.31 -7.93 -21.60
CA THR A 324 -19.88 -8.11 -20.22
C THR A 324 -20.61 -9.22 -19.48
N GLU A 325 -21.57 -9.89 -20.14
CA GLU A 325 -22.50 -10.84 -19.51
C GLU A 325 -22.09 -12.30 -19.74
N HIS A 326 -21.47 -12.61 -20.88
CA HIS A 326 -21.13 -13.99 -21.27
C HIS A 326 -19.70 -14.39 -20.88
N THR A 327 -19.33 -14.24 -19.61
CA THR A 327 -17.98 -14.56 -19.14
C THR A 327 -17.57 -16.00 -19.43
N ASP A 328 -18.43 -16.98 -19.13
CA ASP A 328 -18.09 -18.40 -19.26
C ASP A 328 -17.74 -18.77 -20.71
N LYS A 329 -18.52 -18.25 -21.68
CA LYS A 329 -18.27 -18.42 -23.12
C LYS A 329 -16.88 -17.95 -23.51
N TYR A 330 -16.46 -16.78 -23.03
CA TYR A 330 -15.17 -16.21 -23.40
C TYR A 330 -14.00 -16.79 -22.59
N ALA A 331 -14.27 -17.25 -21.36
CA ALA A 331 -13.28 -17.91 -20.51
C ALA A 331 -12.76 -19.21 -21.16
N GLU A 332 -13.63 -19.98 -21.82
CA GLU A 332 -13.22 -21.18 -22.57
C GLU A 332 -12.23 -20.89 -23.71
N MET A 333 -12.19 -19.66 -24.21
CA MET A 333 -11.30 -19.24 -25.29
C MET A 333 -9.93 -18.78 -24.79
N VAL A 334 -9.77 -18.50 -23.49
CA VAL A 334 -8.57 -17.87 -22.93
C VAL A 334 -7.77 -18.91 -22.15
N HIS A 335 -6.56 -19.18 -22.63
CA HIS A 335 -5.60 -20.04 -21.94
C HIS A 335 -4.48 -19.19 -21.34
N ILE A 336 -4.24 -19.36 -20.05
CA ILE A 336 -3.23 -18.59 -19.32
C ILE A 336 -2.34 -19.55 -18.54
N GLY A 337 -1.05 -19.49 -18.82
CA GLY A 337 -0.01 -20.24 -18.11
C GLY A 337 0.88 -19.30 -17.31
N VAL A 338 1.35 -19.77 -16.15
CA VAL A 338 2.42 -19.10 -15.41
C VAL A 338 3.76 -19.45 -16.06
N VAL A 339 4.59 -18.43 -16.30
CA VAL A 339 5.92 -18.59 -16.90
C VAL A 339 7.00 -17.91 -16.08
N GLU A 340 8.18 -18.51 -16.10
CA GLU A 340 9.38 -18.02 -15.40
C GLU A 340 9.10 -17.64 -13.93
N PRO A 341 8.50 -18.54 -13.13
CA PRO A 341 8.32 -18.27 -11.73
C PRO A 341 9.69 -18.18 -11.05
N THR A 342 9.84 -17.23 -10.14
CA THR A 342 11.05 -16.97 -9.37
C THR A 342 10.66 -16.63 -7.94
N VAL A 343 11.55 -16.91 -7.00
CA VAL A 343 11.41 -16.49 -5.60
C VAL A 343 12.29 -15.26 -5.40
N THR A 344 11.71 -14.15 -4.97
CA THR A 344 12.51 -12.96 -4.64
C THR A 344 13.33 -13.21 -3.37
N ASP A 345 14.33 -12.38 -3.14
CA ASP A 345 15.05 -12.35 -1.86
C ASP A 345 14.14 -12.14 -0.63
N GLY A 346 12.91 -11.66 -0.81
CA GLY A 346 11.91 -11.55 0.27
C GLY A 346 11.14 -12.85 0.52
N GLY A 347 11.34 -13.89 -0.30
CA GLY A 347 10.51 -15.09 -0.28
C GLY A 347 9.13 -14.89 -0.91
N ASN A 348 8.97 -13.88 -1.78
CA ASN A 348 7.76 -13.67 -2.57
C ASN A 348 7.86 -14.42 -3.89
N LEU A 349 6.73 -14.81 -4.46
CA LEU A 349 6.68 -15.37 -5.80
C LEU A 349 6.58 -14.23 -6.81
N ASN A 350 7.49 -14.21 -7.78
CA ASN A 350 7.43 -13.34 -8.95
C ASN A 350 7.34 -14.18 -10.22
N PHE A 351 6.39 -13.91 -11.08
CA PHE A 351 6.20 -14.65 -12.32
C PHE A 351 5.59 -13.79 -13.43
N GLY A 352 5.72 -14.28 -14.66
CA GLY A 352 4.96 -13.78 -15.80
C GLY A 352 3.77 -14.68 -16.12
N LEU A 353 2.90 -14.19 -17.00
CA LEU A 353 1.85 -14.97 -17.64
C LEU A 353 2.13 -15.07 -19.13
N GLU A 354 1.95 -16.26 -19.65
CA GLU A 354 1.75 -16.51 -21.07
C GLU A 354 0.24 -16.62 -21.32
N VAL A 355 -0.23 -15.94 -22.36
CA VAL A 355 -1.65 -15.87 -22.69
C VAL A 355 -1.82 -16.27 -24.15
N SER A 356 -2.74 -17.19 -24.41
CA SER A 356 -3.19 -17.53 -25.75
C SER A 356 -4.70 -17.54 -25.83
N VAL A 357 -5.23 -17.17 -26.99
CA VAL A 357 -6.66 -17.16 -27.26
C VAL A 357 -6.99 -18.10 -28.42
N ASP A 358 -7.87 -19.05 -28.14
CA ASP A 358 -8.37 -20.02 -29.13
C ASP A 358 -9.48 -19.40 -29.97
N GLY A 359 -9.40 -19.59 -31.28
CA GLY A 359 -10.38 -19.06 -32.22
C GLY A 359 -10.33 -17.53 -32.38
N THR A 360 -11.45 -16.96 -32.79
CA THR A 360 -11.65 -15.51 -32.96
C THR A 360 -12.88 -15.12 -32.17
N PRO A 361 -12.76 -14.27 -31.13
CA PRO A 361 -13.92 -13.88 -30.33
C PRO A 361 -14.83 -12.95 -31.14
N GLU A 362 -16.15 -13.10 -30.94
CA GLU A 362 -17.17 -12.35 -31.68
C GLU A 362 -18.34 -11.92 -30.79
N ILE A 363 -18.86 -10.72 -31.08
CA ILE A 363 -20.08 -10.15 -30.49
C ILE A 363 -21.04 -9.85 -31.64
N LEU A 364 -22.20 -10.52 -31.67
CA LEU A 364 -23.23 -10.34 -32.70
C LEU A 364 -22.65 -10.43 -34.14
N GLY A 365 -21.73 -11.37 -34.37
CA GLY A 365 -21.07 -11.58 -35.68
C GLY A 365 -20.01 -10.54 -36.05
N ARG A 366 -19.64 -9.64 -35.12
CA ARG A 366 -18.52 -8.71 -35.28
C ARG A 366 -17.32 -9.23 -34.51
N LYS A 367 -16.14 -9.14 -35.12
CA LYS A 367 -14.88 -9.45 -34.44
C LYS A 367 -14.73 -8.66 -33.15
N ALA A 368 -14.20 -9.34 -32.14
CA ALA A 368 -13.88 -8.76 -30.86
C ALA A 368 -12.42 -9.07 -30.48
N PHE A 369 -12.01 -8.51 -29.35
CA PHE A 369 -10.90 -9.02 -28.56
C PHE A 369 -11.41 -9.33 -27.14
N LEU A 370 -10.71 -10.21 -26.43
CA LEU A 370 -11.06 -10.56 -25.06
C LEU A 370 -10.26 -9.70 -24.09
N ASP A 371 -10.90 -9.26 -23.03
CA ASP A 371 -10.26 -8.57 -21.92
C ASP A 371 -10.94 -9.00 -20.62
N GLY A 372 -10.26 -8.85 -19.50
CA GLY A 372 -10.73 -9.40 -18.25
C GLY A 372 -9.75 -9.32 -17.10
N THR A 373 -10.09 -10.06 -16.06
CA THR A 373 -9.27 -10.28 -14.88
C THR A 373 -9.23 -11.78 -14.60
N VAL A 374 -8.07 -12.27 -14.21
CA VAL A 374 -7.87 -13.63 -13.73
C VAL A 374 -7.32 -13.59 -12.32
N ASP A 375 -7.74 -14.55 -11.51
CA ASP A 375 -7.17 -14.81 -10.20
C ASP A 375 -6.15 -15.93 -10.34
N ILE A 376 -4.99 -15.73 -9.72
CA ILE A 376 -3.89 -16.69 -9.69
C ILE A 376 -3.69 -17.08 -8.23
N THR A 377 -3.80 -18.36 -7.95
CA THR A 377 -3.57 -18.94 -6.62
C THR A 377 -2.31 -19.79 -6.67
N ALA A 378 -1.35 -19.51 -5.80
CA ALA A 378 -0.17 -20.36 -5.61
C ALA A 378 -0.40 -21.34 -4.45
N ARG A 379 -0.04 -22.61 -4.64
CA ARG A 379 -0.19 -23.67 -3.65
C ARG A 379 1.11 -24.45 -3.50
N LEU A 380 1.42 -24.84 -2.27
CA LEU A 380 2.48 -25.82 -1.98
C LEU A 380 1.82 -27.05 -1.37
N GLY A 381 1.65 -28.10 -2.19
CA GLY A 381 0.79 -29.24 -1.84
C GLY A 381 -0.65 -28.79 -1.54
N SER A 382 -1.17 -29.10 -0.36
CA SER A 382 -2.53 -28.68 0.04
C SER A 382 -2.64 -27.25 0.58
N HIS A 383 -1.51 -26.57 0.81
CA HIS A 383 -1.48 -25.26 1.45
C HIS A 383 -1.56 -24.13 0.42
N VAL A 384 -2.48 -23.18 0.61
CA VAL A 384 -2.56 -21.97 -0.23
C VAL A 384 -1.56 -20.97 0.29
N LEU A 385 -0.55 -20.68 -0.54
CA LEU A 385 0.48 -19.70 -0.22
C LEU A 385 -0.07 -18.29 -0.33
N GLY A 386 -0.84 -18.02 -1.38
CA GLY A 386 -1.46 -16.71 -1.59
C GLY A 386 -2.17 -16.59 -2.92
N ASN A 387 -2.75 -15.40 -3.13
CA ASN A 387 -3.52 -15.09 -4.33
C ASN A 387 -3.04 -13.76 -4.92
N ALA A 388 -3.09 -13.66 -6.25
CA ALA A 388 -2.96 -12.42 -7.00
C ALA A 388 -4.12 -12.30 -7.99
N SER A 389 -4.52 -11.08 -8.31
CA SER A 389 -5.42 -10.82 -9.44
C SER A 389 -4.63 -10.09 -10.51
N TRP A 390 -4.75 -10.53 -11.75
CA TRP A 390 -4.13 -9.90 -12.90
C TRP A 390 -5.19 -9.51 -13.92
N CYS A 391 -5.06 -8.30 -14.46
CA CYS A 391 -5.80 -7.86 -15.62
C CYS A 391 -4.78 -7.36 -16.67
N PRO A 392 -5.02 -7.57 -17.98
CA PRO A 392 -4.21 -6.98 -19.02
C PRO A 392 -4.41 -5.46 -19.01
N TRP A 393 -3.62 -4.73 -18.23
CA TRP A 393 -3.65 -3.28 -18.17
C TRP A 393 -2.42 -2.71 -18.88
N ASP A 394 -2.63 -2.12 -20.05
CA ASP A 394 -1.70 -1.16 -20.66
C ASP A 394 -2.31 0.24 -20.46
N TYR A 395 -2.52 0.59 -19.19
CA TYR A 395 -2.74 1.98 -18.85
C TYR A 395 -1.34 2.62 -18.77
N PRO A 396 -1.07 3.77 -19.43
CA PRO A 396 0.14 4.54 -19.15
C PRO A 396 0.09 4.89 -17.66
N SER A 397 0.88 4.16 -16.88
CA SER A 397 0.92 4.20 -15.41
C SER A 397 0.54 5.58 -14.88
N ARG A 398 -0.53 5.66 -14.06
CA ARG A 398 -0.92 6.90 -13.37
C ARG A 398 0.25 7.56 -12.60
N GLN A 399 1.32 6.82 -12.33
CA GLN A 399 2.56 7.35 -11.75
C GLN A 399 3.31 8.37 -12.63
N ASN A 400 3.12 8.37 -13.96
CA ASN A 400 3.69 9.42 -14.85
C ASN A 400 2.66 10.51 -15.22
N ILE A 401 1.46 10.45 -14.64
CA ILE A 401 0.37 11.43 -14.80
C ILE A 401 0.41 12.45 -13.64
N LEU A 402 1.42 12.37 -12.78
CA LEU A 402 1.72 13.40 -11.80
C LEU A 402 2.83 14.29 -12.38
N GLU A 403 2.41 15.51 -12.70
CA GLU A 403 3.21 16.75 -12.79
C GLU A 403 3.78 17.24 -14.14
N ASP A 404 3.86 16.45 -15.22
CA ASP A 404 4.29 16.98 -16.53
C ASP A 404 3.22 16.90 -17.63
N ASP A 405 3.04 18.02 -18.34
CA ASP A 405 2.09 18.36 -19.42
C ASP A 405 1.17 17.19 -19.84
N LEU A 406 0.23 16.90 -18.97
CA LEU A 406 -0.67 15.75 -19.04
C LEU A 406 -1.43 15.67 -20.36
N SER A 407 -1.59 16.80 -21.04
CA SER A 407 -2.28 16.91 -22.32
C SER A 407 -1.45 16.29 -23.44
N GLU A 408 -0.12 16.47 -23.44
CA GLU A 408 0.76 15.90 -24.47
C GLU A 408 1.00 14.40 -24.25
N VAL A 409 1.20 13.96 -23.00
CA VAL A 409 1.37 12.54 -22.67
C VAL A 409 0.07 11.77 -22.91
N ALA A 410 -1.08 12.32 -22.52
CA ALA A 410 -2.37 11.70 -22.81
C ALA A 410 -2.71 11.75 -24.31
N PHE A 411 -2.27 12.77 -25.05
CA PHE A 411 -2.40 12.80 -26.52
C PHE A 411 -1.53 11.75 -27.21
N ARG A 412 -0.30 11.52 -26.72
CA ARG A 412 0.54 10.41 -27.17
C ARG A 412 -0.11 9.05 -26.86
N ALA A 413 -0.82 8.94 -25.75
CA ALA A 413 -1.63 7.75 -25.44
C ALA A 413 -2.88 7.63 -26.32
N LEU A 414 -3.56 8.74 -26.65
CA LEU A 414 -4.69 8.76 -27.61
C LEU A 414 -4.26 8.32 -29.03
N SER A 415 -3.07 8.76 -29.44
CA SER A 415 -2.49 8.40 -30.75
C SER A 415 -1.90 6.99 -30.77
N ASN A 416 -1.33 6.53 -29.66
CA ASN A 416 -0.96 5.13 -29.45
C ASN A 416 -2.19 4.35 -28.94
N LYS A 417 -3.08 4.00 -29.87
CA LYS A 417 -4.36 3.28 -29.67
C LYS A 417 -4.22 1.86 -29.11
N ARG A 418 -3.41 1.66 -28.06
CA ARG A 418 -3.14 0.37 -27.47
C ARG A 418 -4.21 0.05 -26.46
N TYR A 419 -4.94 -1.02 -26.74
CA TYR A 419 -5.83 -1.64 -25.80
C TYR A 419 -5.14 -2.92 -25.34
N ALA A 420 -4.97 -3.06 -24.04
CA ALA A 420 -4.57 -4.34 -23.49
C ALA A 420 -5.80 -5.23 -23.36
N GLY A 421 -5.83 -6.27 -24.18
CA GLY A 421 -6.67 -7.44 -23.99
C GLY A 421 -5.79 -8.68 -23.89
N PHE A 422 -6.42 -9.85 -23.73
CA PHE A 422 -5.78 -11.13 -23.98
C PHE A 422 -5.51 -11.21 -25.50
N ASN A 423 -4.37 -10.69 -25.95
CA ASN A 423 -4.05 -10.59 -27.37
C ASN A 423 -3.55 -11.95 -27.91
N ARG A 424 -3.82 -12.20 -29.19
CA ARG A 424 -3.50 -13.47 -29.85
C ARG A 424 -1.97 -13.61 -30.07
N ILE A 425 -1.45 -14.78 -29.71
CA ILE A 425 -0.10 -15.32 -29.99
C ILE A 425 1.03 -14.29 -29.79
N THR A 426 1.60 -14.32 -28.60
CA THR A 426 3.04 -14.10 -28.43
C THR A 426 3.53 -15.11 -27.42
N THR A 427 4.32 -16.08 -27.88
CA THR A 427 5.17 -16.97 -27.06
C THR A 427 6.29 -16.18 -26.36
N SER A 428 5.96 -14.99 -25.86
CA SER A 428 6.90 -14.06 -25.25
C SER A 428 6.23 -13.36 -24.08
N LYS A 429 6.95 -13.38 -22.96
CA LYS A 429 6.72 -12.73 -21.67
C LYS A 429 6.01 -11.36 -21.80
N ASN A 430 4.68 -11.34 -21.77
CA ASN A 430 3.88 -10.12 -21.96
C ASN A 430 3.62 -9.35 -20.66
N THR A 431 3.87 -9.96 -19.50
CA THR A 431 3.66 -9.34 -18.20
C THR A 431 4.98 -9.31 -17.45
N ARG A 432 5.53 -8.11 -17.23
CA ARG A 432 6.63 -7.97 -16.28
C ARG A 432 6.05 -7.88 -14.87
N ASP A 433 6.34 -8.94 -14.13
CA ASP A 433 6.33 -9.08 -12.68
C ASP A 433 4.97 -9.03 -11.98
N ILE A 434 4.30 -10.19 -11.90
CA ILE A 434 3.17 -10.43 -10.99
C ILE A 434 3.72 -11.02 -9.69
N TYR A 435 3.28 -10.47 -8.56
CA TYR A 435 3.73 -10.90 -7.25
C TYR A 435 2.61 -11.59 -6.46
N ILE A 436 2.91 -12.76 -5.90
CA ILE A 436 2.16 -13.32 -4.77
C ILE A 436 3.00 -13.17 -3.52
N PHE A 437 2.39 -12.62 -2.48
CA PHE A 437 2.99 -12.41 -1.17
C PHE A 437 2.47 -13.51 -0.24
N PRO A 438 3.25 -14.59 -0.07
CA PRO A 438 2.79 -15.73 0.69
C PRO A 438 2.73 -15.42 2.19
N ASP A 439 1.83 -16.09 2.90
CA ASP A 439 1.73 -16.02 4.36
C ASP A 439 2.92 -16.69 5.07
N ILE A 440 3.60 -17.60 4.37
CA ILE A 440 4.88 -18.20 4.74
C ILE A 440 5.98 -17.79 3.76
N SER A 441 7.18 -17.48 4.25
CA SER A 441 8.32 -17.18 3.37
C SER A 441 8.74 -18.43 2.59
N ILE A 442 8.83 -18.30 1.27
CA ILE A 442 9.16 -19.41 0.37
C ILE A 442 10.67 -19.41 0.09
N ALA A 443 11.29 -20.59 0.07
CA ALA A 443 12.68 -20.75 -0.37
C ALA A 443 12.75 -21.03 -1.88
N ALA A 444 13.89 -20.73 -2.49
CA ALA A 444 14.08 -20.98 -3.92
C ALA A 444 13.98 -22.48 -4.26
N GLU A 445 14.32 -23.37 -3.31
CA GLU A 445 14.21 -24.82 -3.51
C GLU A 445 12.76 -25.31 -3.54
N ASP A 446 11.82 -24.58 -2.93
CA ASP A 446 10.40 -24.96 -2.88
C ASP A 446 9.70 -24.72 -4.23
N LEU A 447 10.25 -23.84 -5.07
CA LEU A 447 9.65 -23.36 -6.31
C LEU A 447 9.16 -24.47 -7.25
N PRO A 448 9.90 -25.57 -7.49
CA PRO A 448 9.43 -26.65 -8.37
C PRO A 448 8.21 -27.41 -7.82
N SER A 449 7.91 -27.27 -6.53
CA SER A 449 6.77 -27.92 -5.86
C SER A 449 5.55 -27.00 -5.75
N ILE A 450 5.62 -25.79 -6.30
CA ILE A 450 4.53 -24.82 -6.25
C ILE A 450 3.63 -25.00 -7.47
N ASP A 451 2.37 -25.31 -7.18
CA ASP A 451 1.31 -25.38 -8.18
C ASP A 451 0.65 -24.01 -8.32
N PHE A 452 0.53 -23.53 -9.55
CA PHE A 452 -0.20 -22.31 -9.88
C PHE A 452 -1.55 -22.65 -10.50
N GLU A 453 -2.62 -22.22 -9.86
CA GLU A 453 -3.98 -22.33 -10.34
C GLU A 453 -4.42 -20.97 -10.89
N VAL A 454 -4.64 -20.87 -12.21
CA VAL A 454 -5.12 -19.64 -12.85
C VAL A 454 -6.60 -19.81 -13.20
N LYS A 455 -7.45 -18.93 -12.66
CA LYS A 455 -8.90 -18.94 -12.89
C LYS A 455 -9.38 -17.64 -13.48
N PRO A 456 -10.13 -17.68 -14.59
CA PRO A 456 -10.87 -16.51 -15.07
C PRO A 456 -11.80 -15.99 -13.97
N ARG A 457 -11.62 -14.74 -13.54
CA ARG A 457 -12.53 -14.07 -12.60
C ARG A 457 -13.66 -13.39 -13.36
N LYS A 458 -13.30 -12.67 -14.43
CA LYS A 458 -14.25 -12.02 -15.33
C LYS A 458 -13.60 -11.84 -16.68
N ILE A 459 -14.22 -12.35 -17.74
CA ILE A 459 -13.77 -12.22 -19.13
C ILE A 459 -14.93 -11.62 -19.91
N TRP A 460 -14.64 -10.69 -20.79
CA TRP A 460 -15.62 -10.06 -21.65
C TRP A 460 -15.03 -9.82 -23.03
N ALA A 461 -15.91 -9.59 -23.99
CA ALA A 461 -15.53 -9.27 -25.34
C ALA A 461 -15.78 -7.78 -25.61
N VAL A 462 -14.89 -7.17 -26.39
CA VAL A 462 -15.03 -5.80 -26.88
C VAL A 462 -14.85 -5.80 -28.39
N GLU A 463 -15.77 -5.15 -29.11
CA GLU A 463 -15.68 -5.00 -30.56
C GLU A 463 -14.33 -4.37 -30.98
N GLY A 464 -13.64 -5.09 -31.86
CA GLY A 464 -12.30 -4.75 -32.30
C GLY A 464 -11.63 -5.94 -32.99
N GLU A 465 -10.51 -5.68 -33.66
CA GLU A 465 -9.73 -6.75 -34.27
C GLU A 465 -8.77 -7.41 -33.27
N SER A 466 -8.37 -8.65 -33.59
CA SER A 466 -7.62 -9.59 -32.72
C SER A 466 -6.25 -9.10 -32.25
N ASP A 467 -5.73 -8.02 -32.82
CA ASP A 467 -4.35 -7.55 -32.64
C ASP A 467 -4.26 -6.32 -31.73
N GLY A 468 -5.26 -6.09 -30.87
CA GLY A 468 -5.21 -4.98 -29.91
C GLY A 468 -5.13 -3.62 -30.62
N LEU A 469 -6.10 -3.30 -31.46
CA LEU A 469 -6.38 -1.93 -31.94
C LEU A 469 -5.18 -1.11 -32.49
N LEU A 470 -4.34 -1.71 -33.33
CA LEU A 470 -3.65 -0.92 -34.36
C LEU A 470 -4.63 -0.62 -35.50
N TYR A 471 -5.33 0.51 -35.43
CA TYR A 471 -5.91 1.13 -36.63
C TYR A 471 -5.48 2.58 -36.70
N SER A 472 -4.96 3.04 -37.84
CA SER A 472 -4.90 4.47 -38.18
C SER A 472 -6.32 5.02 -38.35
N PHE A 473 -6.56 6.25 -37.91
CA PHE A 473 -7.73 6.97 -38.42
C PHE A 473 -7.26 7.54 -39.76
N GLU A 474 -7.76 7.01 -40.87
CA GLU A 474 -7.78 7.78 -42.12
C GLU A 474 -8.84 8.87 -42.04
#